data_AF-A0A3D5AUY7-F1
#
_entry.id   AF-A0A3D5AUY7-F1
#
_cell.length_a   1.000
_cell.length_b   1.000
_cell.length_c   1.000
_cell.angle_alpha   90.00
_cell.angle_beta   90.00
_cell.angle_gamma   90.00
#
_symmetry.space_group_name_H-M   'P 1'
#
loop_
_entity.id
_entity.type
_entity.pdbx_description
1 polymer ?
#
loop_
_entity_poly.entity_id
_entity_poly.type
_entity_poly.pdbx_seq_one_letter_code
_entity_poly.pdbx_strand_id
1 'polypeptide(L)'
;TTKGDNRVWAYDTATSQIDLSYDDSLVSNPPLTGVDNIMGAGSGDLYVAEDGGNLEICIIAREGTVAPFLRVDGQSSSEITGPAFNPAGNRLYFSSQRGTTGSSSGGITYEVTGPFRA
;
A
#
# COMPACT_ATOMS: atom_id res chain seq x y z
N THR A 1 -4.48 8.01 -4.70
CA THR A 1 -5.22 7.78 -3.43
C THR A 1 -5.62 9.12 -2.87
N THR A 2 -6.61 9.17 -1.99
CA THR A 2 -6.94 10.36 -1.20
C THR A 2 -6.92 9.96 0.28
N LYS A 3 -5.86 10.34 0.99
CA LYS A 3 -5.63 9.96 2.39
C LYS A 3 -6.73 10.46 3.33
N GLY A 4 -7.19 11.69 3.11
CA GLY A 4 -8.16 12.35 4.01
C GLY A 4 -9.51 11.64 4.11
N ASP A 5 -9.89 10.85 3.11
CA ASP A 5 -11.12 10.06 3.07
C ASP A 5 -10.89 8.58 2.75
N ASN A 6 -9.65 8.08 2.86
CA ASN A 6 -9.27 6.68 2.72
C ASN A 6 -9.68 5.99 1.40
N ARG A 7 -9.54 6.69 0.26
CA ARG A 7 -9.95 6.15 -1.05
C ARG A 7 -8.81 5.84 -2.01
N VAL A 8 -9.03 4.80 -2.80
CA VAL A 8 -8.25 4.47 -3.99
C VAL A 8 -9.14 4.68 -5.21
N TRP A 9 -8.65 5.48 -6.15
CA TRP A 9 -9.36 5.88 -7.36
C TRP A 9 -8.68 5.27 -8.58
N ALA A 10 -9.47 4.80 -9.54
CA ALA A 10 -9.03 4.45 -10.87
C ALA A 10 -9.45 5.54 -11.85
N TYR A 11 -8.57 5.89 -12.79
CA TYR A 11 -8.89 6.76 -13.90
C TYR A 11 -8.72 5.98 -15.21
N ASP A 12 -9.82 5.86 -15.96
CA ASP A 12 -9.79 5.33 -17.32
C ASP A 12 -9.51 6.47 -18.31
N THR A 13 -8.33 6.44 -18.91
CA THR A 13 -7.88 7.46 -19.89
C THR A 13 -8.63 7.39 -21.22
N ALA A 14 -9.19 6.23 -21.59
CA ALA A 14 -9.90 6.07 -22.86
C ALA A 14 -11.29 6.71 -22.80
N THR A 15 -11.96 6.61 -21.65
CA THR A 15 -13.30 7.16 -21.43
C THR A 15 -13.32 8.46 -20.62
N SER A 16 -12.16 8.85 -20.05
CA SER A 16 -12.04 9.98 -19.12
C SER A 16 -12.93 9.86 -17.88
N GLN A 17 -13.15 8.64 -17.41
CA GLN A 17 -13.96 8.35 -16.23
C GLN A 17 -13.08 8.08 -15.00
N ILE A 18 -13.56 8.52 -13.84
CA ILE A 18 -12.96 8.22 -12.53
C ILE A 18 -13.92 7.32 -11.77
N ASP A 19 -13.43 6.19 -11.31
CA ASP A 19 -14.17 5.20 -10.53
C ASP A 19 -13.45 4.90 -9.20
N LEU A 20 -14.22 4.40 -8.22
CA LEU A 20 -13.65 3.93 -6.97
C LEU A 20 -13.11 2.51 -7.12
N SER A 21 -11.84 2.32 -6.78
CA SER A 21 -11.26 0.98 -6.59
C SER A 21 -11.40 0.50 -5.15
N TYR A 22 -11.41 1.42 -4.19
CA TYR A 22 -11.59 1.12 -2.77
C TYR A 22 -12.05 2.36 -2.00
N ASP A 23 -12.93 2.15 -1.02
CA ASP A 23 -13.42 3.13 -0.04
C ASP A 23 -13.67 2.37 1.28
N ASP A 24 -12.95 2.73 2.33
CA ASP A 24 -13.05 2.05 3.62
C ASP A 24 -14.45 2.18 4.26
N SER A 25 -15.17 3.26 3.97
CA SER A 25 -16.52 3.53 4.50
C SER A 25 -17.59 2.60 3.92
N LEU A 26 -17.28 1.94 2.80
CA LEU A 26 -18.16 0.96 2.15
C LEU A 26 -17.89 -0.48 2.63
N VAL A 27 -16.88 -0.69 3.49
CA VAL A 27 -16.46 -2.01 3.96
C VAL A 27 -16.65 -2.14 5.46
N SER A 28 -17.34 -3.20 5.90
CA SER A 28 -17.42 -3.50 7.34
C SER A 28 -16.08 -4.05 7.83
N ASN A 29 -15.50 -3.43 8.86
CA ASN A 29 -14.15 -3.71 9.36
C ASN A 29 -13.08 -3.63 8.25
N PRO A 30 -12.82 -2.42 7.72
CA PRO A 30 -11.95 -2.25 6.58
C PRO A 30 -10.53 -2.77 6.87
N PRO A 31 -9.97 -3.65 6.01
CA PRO A 31 -8.62 -4.18 6.18
C PRO A 31 -7.51 -3.20 5.78
N LEU A 32 -7.85 -2.07 5.16
CA LEU A 32 -6.93 -1.05 4.70
C LEU A 32 -7.45 0.30 5.16
N THR A 33 -6.67 1.02 5.96
CA THR A 33 -7.00 2.37 6.41
C THR A 33 -5.78 3.28 6.32
N GLY A 34 -5.96 4.59 6.28
CA GLY A 34 -4.83 5.52 6.18
C GLY A 34 -4.05 5.35 4.88
N VAL A 35 -4.74 5.19 3.74
CA VAL A 35 -4.07 4.99 2.44
C VAL A 35 -3.10 6.12 2.12
N ASP A 36 -1.93 5.76 1.60
CA ASP A 36 -0.95 6.71 1.09
C ASP A 36 -0.39 6.22 -0.25
N ASN A 37 0.81 5.65 -0.26
CA ASN A 37 1.50 5.28 -1.49
C ASN A 37 0.88 4.02 -2.12
N ILE A 38 0.95 3.92 -3.45
CA ILE A 38 0.39 2.79 -4.21
C ILE A 38 1.36 2.35 -5.30
N MET A 39 1.48 1.03 -5.50
CA MET A 39 2.27 0.41 -6.56
C MET A 39 1.48 -0.71 -7.23
N GLY A 40 1.49 -0.74 -8.56
CA GLY A 40 0.94 -1.85 -9.33
C GLY A 40 1.97 -2.98 -9.50
N ALA A 41 1.52 -4.23 -9.40
CA ALA A 41 2.33 -5.41 -9.72
C ALA A 41 2.04 -5.92 -11.14
N GLY A 42 2.93 -6.77 -11.67
CA GLY A 42 2.73 -7.43 -12.97
C GLY A 42 1.47 -8.29 -13.06
N SER A 43 0.98 -8.80 -11.92
CA SER A 43 -0.29 -9.54 -11.81
C SER A 43 -1.53 -8.67 -12.04
N GLY A 44 -1.38 -7.34 -11.97
CA GLY A 44 -2.49 -6.39 -11.94
C GLY A 44 -3.02 -6.10 -10.53
N ASP A 45 -2.43 -6.69 -9.49
CA ASP A 45 -2.73 -6.34 -8.10
C ASP A 45 -2.16 -4.96 -7.75
N LEU A 46 -2.86 -4.23 -6.89
CA LEU A 46 -2.38 -2.97 -6.32
C LEU A 46 -1.89 -3.20 -4.89
N TYR A 47 -0.69 -2.72 -4.59
CA TYR A 47 -0.10 -2.71 -3.25
C TYR A 47 -0.21 -1.30 -2.69
N VAL A 48 -1.04 -1.13 -1.65
CA VAL A 48 -1.33 0.16 -1.03
C VAL A 48 -0.69 0.19 0.34
N ALA A 49 0.18 1.17 0.57
CA ALA A 49 0.84 1.41 1.84
C ALA A 49 -0.04 2.26 2.76
N GLU A 50 0.00 1.94 4.04
CA GLU A 50 -0.61 2.75 5.09
C GLU A 50 0.35 3.82 5.64
N ASP A 51 -0.23 4.98 5.96
CA ASP A 51 0.38 6.04 6.74
C ASP A 51 -0.25 6.06 8.14
N GLY A 52 0.49 5.49 9.09
CA GLY A 52 0.06 5.26 10.46
C GLY A 52 -0.60 3.89 10.66
N GLY A 53 -1.57 3.81 11.56
CA GLY A 53 -2.30 2.57 11.86
C GLY A 53 -1.40 1.48 12.46
N ASN A 54 -1.62 0.24 12.01
CA ASN A 54 -0.79 -0.93 12.31
C ASN A 54 0.36 -1.11 11.30
N LEU A 55 0.54 -0.17 10.37
CA LEU A 55 1.67 -0.04 9.46
C LEU A 55 1.79 -1.21 8.47
N GLU A 56 0.76 -1.37 7.65
CA GLU A 56 0.66 -2.43 6.64
C GLU A 56 0.91 -1.95 5.21
N ILE A 57 1.26 -2.90 4.35
CA ILE A 57 0.90 -2.81 2.93
C ILE A 57 -0.23 -3.80 2.73
N CYS A 58 -1.34 -3.33 2.16
CA CYS A 58 -2.47 -4.17 1.77
C CYS A 58 -2.49 -4.35 0.26
N ILE A 59 -2.96 -5.51 -0.19
CA ILE A 59 -3.26 -5.76 -1.60
C ILE A 59 -4.73 -5.44 -1.86
N ILE A 60 -4.99 -4.73 -2.95
CA ILE A 60 -6.29 -4.72 -3.64
C ILE A 60 -6.11 -5.59 -4.88
N ALA A 61 -6.66 -6.80 -4.83
CA ALA A 61 -6.57 -7.74 -5.93
C ALA A 61 -7.49 -7.32 -7.08
N ARG A 62 -7.21 -7.79 -8.30
CA ARG A 62 -8.01 -7.46 -9.49
C ARG A 62 -9.49 -7.83 -9.34
N GLU A 63 -9.79 -8.89 -8.60
CA GLU A 63 -11.13 -9.34 -8.25
C GLU A 63 -11.84 -8.48 -7.17
N GLY A 64 -11.18 -7.45 -6.64
CA GLY A 64 -11.70 -6.53 -5.63
C GLY A 64 -11.47 -6.99 -4.18
N THR A 65 -10.80 -8.12 -3.96
CA THR A 65 -10.45 -8.58 -2.60
C THR A 65 -9.39 -7.66 -2.01
N VAL A 66 -9.63 -7.14 -0.80
CA VAL A 66 -8.65 -6.33 -0.05
C VAL A 66 -8.16 -7.11 1.15
N ALA A 67 -6.85 -7.24 1.31
CA ALA A 67 -6.26 -7.98 2.43
C ALA A 67 -4.87 -7.44 2.82
N PRO A 68 -4.47 -7.53 4.10
CA PRO A 68 -3.10 -7.28 4.52
C PRO A 68 -2.13 -8.21 3.80
N PHE A 69 -1.04 -7.65 3.30
CA PHE A 69 0.03 -8.40 2.65
C PHE A 69 1.27 -8.51 3.56
N LEU A 70 1.66 -7.41 4.19
CA LEU A 70 2.70 -7.40 5.22
C LEU A 70 2.43 -6.32 6.27
N ARG A 71 3.10 -6.47 7.41
CA ARG A 71 3.09 -5.50 8.52
C ARG A 71 4.52 -5.23 9.00
N VAL A 72 4.80 -4.00 9.39
CA VAL A 72 6.03 -3.64 10.10
C VAL A 72 5.72 -3.38 11.57
N ASP A 73 6.09 -4.32 12.44
CA ASP A 73 5.88 -4.17 13.88
C ASP A 73 6.93 -3.26 14.54
N GLY A 74 6.55 -2.64 15.66
CA GLY A 74 7.46 -1.82 16.49
C GLY A 74 7.81 -0.44 15.90
N GLN A 75 7.08 0.01 14.88
CA GLN A 75 7.33 1.28 14.17
C GLN A 75 6.05 2.13 14.02
N SER A 76 5.12 2.02 14.98
CA SER A 76 3.77 2.64 14.91
C SER A 76 3.76 4.18 14.82
N SER A 77 4.89 4.85 15.07
CA SER A 77 5.06 6.30 14.87
C SER A 77 5.53 6.68 13.46
N SER A 78 5.59 5.71 12.54
CA SER A 78 6.05 5.84 11.16
C SER A 78 4.91 5.71 10.15
N GLU A 79 5.26 5.76 8.88
CA GLU A 79 4.43 5.46 7.71
C GLU A 79 5.24 4.61 6.73
N ILE A 80 4.57 3.73 5.97
CA ILE A 80 5.23 3.01 4.88
C ILE A 80 5.24 3.93 3.66
N THR A 81 6.42 4.07 3.05
CA THR A 81 6.64 4.94 1.92
C THR A 81 7.45 4.28 0.81
N GLY A 82 7.15 4.63 -0.43
CA GLY A 82 7.87 4.24 -1.63
C GLY A 82 7.89 2.74 -1.95
N PRO A 83 6.76 2.01 -1.91
CA PRO A 83 6.73 0.63 -2.40
C PRO A 83 7.08 0.57 -3.89
N ALA A 84 8.00 -0.31 -4.28
CA ALA A 84 8.42 -0.52 -5.66
C ALA A 84 8.89 -1.95 -5.90
N PHE A 85 8.36 -2.59 -6.94
CA PHE A 85 8.89 -3.88 -7.41
C PHE A 85 10.13 -3.69 -8.28
N ASN A 86 11.07 -4.62 -8.20
CA ASN A 86 12.14 -4.73 -9.20
C ASN A 86 11.58 -5.15 -10.57
N PRO A 87 12.33 -4.96 -11.67
CA PRO A 87 11.85 -5.33 -13.01
C PRO A 87 11.48 -6.81 -13.18
N ALA A 88 12.12 -7.70 -12.42
CA ALA A 88 11.81 -9.13 -12.44
C ALA A 88 10.55 -9.49 -11.63
N GLY A 89 9.94 -8.53 -10.91
CA GLY A 89 8.75 -8.73 -10.09
C GLY A 89 8.95 -9.71 -8.93
N ASN A 90 10.19 -9.94 -8.49
CA ASN A 90 10.53 -10.91 -7.44
C ASN A 90 11.19 -10.28 -6.20
N ARG A 91 11.34 -8.95 -6.18
CA ARG A 91 11.71 -8.17 -5.00
C ARG A 91 10.80 -6.95 -4.86
N LEU A 92 10.28 -6.73 -3.67
CA LEU A 92 9.55 -5.52 -3.28
C LEU A 92 10.44 -4.70 -2.34
N TYR A 93 10.67 -3.44 -2.68
CA TYR A 93 11.33 -2.46 -1.83
C TYR A 93 10.31 -1.49 -1.27
N PHE A 94 10.47 -1.08 -0.02
CA PHE A 94 9.73 0.02 0.59
C PHE A 94 10.52 0.55 1.77
N SER A 95 10.12 1.68 2.33
CA SER A 95 10.71 2.23 3.54
C SER A 95 9.66 2.45 4.63
N SER A 96 10.07 2.36 5.87
CA SER A 96 9.40 3.01 7.00
C SER A 96 10.02 4.39 7.13
N GLN A 97 9.26 5.47 6.86
CA GLN A 97 9.82 6.82 6.75
C GLN A 97 10.58 7.27 8.02
N ARG A 98 10.05 6.90 9.19
CA ARG A 98 10.54 7.33 10.50
C ARG A 98 11.12 6.19 11.35
N GLY A 99 11.07 4.95 10.83
CA GLY A 99 11.59 3.76 11.49
C GLY A 99 11.10 3.59 12.93
N THR A 100 11.98 3.08 13.79
CA THR A 100 11.68 2.82 15.22
C THR A 100 11.71 4.09 16.09
N THR A 101 12.22 5.21 15.58
CA THR A 101 12.39 6.43 16.38
C THR A 101 11.22 7.39 16.26
N GLY A 102 10.39 7.26 15.22
CA GLY A 102 9.35 8.24 14.91
C GLY A 102 9.89 9.59 14.40
N SER A 103 11.18 9.67 14.09
CA SER A 103 11.82 10.86 13.52
C SER A 103 12.17 10.65 12.04
N SER A 104 12.13 11.70 11.23
CA SER A 104 12.49 11.65 9.81
C SER A 104 13.95 11.22 9.55
N SER A 105 14.83 11.32 10.55
CA SER A 105 16.20 10.81 10.46
C SER A 105 16.32 9.31 10.74
N GLY A 106 15.24 8.66 11.20
CA GLY A 106 15.22 7.25 11.61
C GLY A 106 14.78 6.27 10.53
N GLY A 107 14.65 6.70 9.27
CA GLY A 107 14.10 5.87 8.19
C GLY A 107 14.82 4.54 8.01
N ILE A 108 14.05 3.49 7.66
CA ILE A 108 14.55 2.13 7.42
C ILE A 108 14.00 1.64 6.10
N THR A 109 14.86 1.16 5.20
CA THR A 109 14.46 0.55 3.92
C THR A 109 14.49 -0.97 4.04
N TYR A 110 13.46 -1.61 3.51
CA TYR A 110 13.29 -3.06 3.47
C TYR A 110 13.36 -3.56 2.03
N GLU A 111 13.84 -4.80 1.91
CA GLU A 111 13.67 -5.62 0.73
C GLU A 111 12.94 -6.90 1.15
N VAL A 112 11.85 -7.22 0.44
CA VAL A 112 11.12 -8.48 0.58
C VAL A 112 11.35 -9.29 -0.69
N THR A 113 11.77 -10.55 -0.53
CA THR A 113 11.98 -11.47 -1.66
C THR A 113 10.76 -12.38 -1.82
N GLY A 114 10.32 -12.55 -3.07
CA GLY A 114 9.17 -13.39 -3.45
C GLY A 114 9.47 -14.89 -3.53
N PRO A 115 8.57 -15.69 -4.14
CA PRO A 115 7.64 -15.29 -5.19
C PRO A 115 6.45 -14.47 -4.70
N PHE A 116 5.97 -13.57 -5.55
CA PHE A 116 4.70 -12.86 -5.38
C PHE A 116 3.67 -13.41 -6.37
N ARG A 117 2.39 -13.02 -6.24
CA ARG A 117 1.35 -13.37 -7.21
C ARG A 117 1.77 -12.90 -8.61
N ALA A 118 1.52 -13.72 -9.62
CA ALA A 118 1.80 -13.45 -11.03
C ALA A 118 0.50 -13.50 -11.84
#